data_AF-A0A921EA51-F1
#
_entry.id   AF-A0A921EA51-F1
#
_cell.length_a   1.000
_cell.length_b   1.000
_cell.length_c   1.000
_cell.angle_alpha   90.00
_cell.angle_beta   90.00
_cell.angle_gamma   90.00
#
_symmetry.space_group_name_H-M   'P 1'
#
loop_
_entity.id
_entity.type
_entity.pdbx_description
1 polymer ?
#
loop_
_entity_poly.entity_id
_entity_poly.type
_entity_poly.pdbx_seq_one_letter_code
_entity_poly.pdbx_strand_id
1 'polypeptide(L)'
;MKTSTAAMLTLLSLTMSAATSSASDVKVEHLGVNNTLVRVNSDGRYLMMPVQESNDDATVNVLVDGRLDRTIYVRMAKSKVDYSVPLDLSPYKGNDVVLNIITTQARSDIREAKGDACWTNFTVTDTVDTSNREKYRPAFHHSPLYGWMNDPNGMVYTDGRWHLYYQTNPYGSKWQNMTWGHSSSPDLINWEHHPVAIEPDGLGTIFSGSCAVDSTNSAGFGKDAIIALYTSAAASQIQSLAWSNDGGMTFNKYPGNPVVTLESEARDPNMFWDKANNRWVLVLAHALEHEMLIFTSPDMKEWTLESAFGKGLGAQGGVWECPDLFPLKIDGTGDTKWVLLCNLNPGGPFGGSGTQYFIGDFDGKTFTPDTDAQGNVPTKWLDHGKDHYATVSWSDAPDGRRTVIGWMSNWQYAAEVPTKQFRSANTLPREMQLFRDTDGELYVASVPSPELEALRASTFRKPSSMSAGTKERKINLPTANDGICEILLTVDPRKASDVIMTLANNAGEHVTITYDVDAQTLAFDRRKSGVTDFSQDFPAVTVTPVHSRDGLLNLRMFVDRASIELFANGGRAVMTNLVFPTSPYSTMTVKAVGGNARISDLTVYSLKPTAL
;
A
#
# COMPACT_ATOMS: atom_id res chain seq x y z
N MET A 1 81.70 35.35 55.51
CA MET A 1 80.23 35.34 55.62
C MET A 1 79.66 34.80 54.32
N LYS A 2 78.76 33.83 54.44
CA LYS A 2 78.43 32.82 53.41
C LYS A 2 77.55 33.36 52.29
N THR A 3 77.86 32.90 51.09
CA THR A 3 77.03 32.90 49.87
C THR A 3 75.92 31.85 49.96
N SER A 4 74.75 32.11 49.36
CA SER A 4 73.73 31.08 49.11
C SER A 4 73.01 31.37 47.80
N THR A 5 73.13 30.40 46.90
CA THR A 5 72.54 30.28 45.57
C THR A 5 71.19 29.58 45.69
N ALA A 6 70.17 30.09 44.99
CA ALA A 6 68.85 29.46 44.89
C ALA A 6 68.88 28.27 43.92
N ALA A 7 68.29 27.13 44.32
CA ALA A 7 68.12 25.94 43.50
C ALA A 7 66.64 25.59 43.33
N MET A 8 66.33 25.20 42.10
CA MET A 8 65.04 24.91 41.47
C MET A 8 64.30 23.75 42.14
N LEU A 9 62.99 23.90 42.33
CA LEU A 9 62.07 22.86 42.79
C LEU A 9 61.44 22.15 41.58
N THR A 10 61.60 20.83 41.50
CA THR A 10 60.75 19.97 40.66
C THR A 10 60.67 18.59 41.30
N LEU A 11 59.48 18.18 41.74
CA LEU A 11 59.18 16.75 41.90
C LEU A 11 57.67 16.46 41.73
N LEU A 12 57.44 15.71 40.65
CA LEU A 12 56.33 14.88 40.20
C LEU A 12 55.10 14.73 41.11
N SER A 13 53.95 15.18 40.61
CA SER A 13 52.63 14.62 40.93
C SER A 13 52.27 13.52 39.92
N LEU A 14 52.14 12.27 40.37
CA LEU A 14 51.53 11.19 39.58
C LEU A 14 50.05 11.52 39.35
N THR A 15 49.65 11.72 38.09
CA THR A 15 48.24 11.72 37.68
C THR A 15 47.77 10.29 37.50
N MET A 16 46.90 9.82 38.39
CA MET A 16 46.06 8.66 38.10
C MET A 16 44.96 9.09 37.13
N SER A 17 45.13 8.77 35.85
CA SER A 17 44.07 8.86 34.85
C SER A 17 43.02 7.79 35.16
N ALA A 18 41.94 8.18 35.84
CA ALA A 18 40.74 7.36 35.88
C ALA A 18 40.18 7.29 34.44
N ALA A 19 40.35 6.15 33.79
CA ALA A 19 39.63 5.86 32.57
C ALA A 19 38.14 5.76 32.94
N THR A 20 37.38 6.80 32.66
CA THR A 20 35.92 6.72 32.65
C THR A 20 35.55 5.78 31.51
N SER A 21 35.19 4.53 31.84
CA SER A 21 34.51 3.66 30.90
C SER A 21 33.20 4.36 30.52
N SER A 22 33.07 4.80 29.26
CA SER A 22 31.79 5.23 28.72
C SER A 22 30.79 4.08 28.95
N ALA A 23 29.74 4.32 29.73
CA ALA A 23 28.67 3.35 29.86
C ALA A 23 28.10 3.08 28.46
N SER A 24 27.82 1.82 28.14
CA SER A 24 27.16 1.48 26.88
C SER A 24 25.76 2.11 26.85
N ASP A 25 25.40 2.72 25.71
CA ASP A 25 24.07 3.32 25.47
C ASP A 25 22.93 2.33 25.72
N VAL A 26 23.21 1.02 25.65
CA VAL A 26 22.25 -0.04 25.88
C VAL A 26 22.82 -1.07 26.86
N LYS A 27 22.08 -1.39 27.92
CA LYS A 27 22.42 -2.47 28.86
C LYS A 27 21.45 -3.64 28.70
N VAL A 28 21.98 -4.82 28.42
CA VAL A 28 21.19 -6.06 28.26
C VAL A 28 21.35 -6.96 29.51
N GLU A 29 20.23 -7.41 30.06
CA GLU A 29 20.17 -8.28 31.24
C GLU A 29 19.25 -9.48 31.00
N HIS A 30 19.81 -10.70 30.98
CA HIS A 30 19.01 -11.91 30.79
C HIS A 30 18.41 -12.39 32.11
N LEU A 31 17.08 -12.47 32.17
CA LEU A 31 16.33 -12.91 33.34
C LEU A 31 16.04 -14.42 33.33
N GLY A 32 16.11 -15.03 32.14
CA GLY A 32 15.88 -16.45 31.95
C GLY A 32 16.13 -16.87 30.51
N VAL A 33 15.66 -18.06 30.16
CA VAL A 33 15.91 -18.68 28.84
C VAL A 33 15.41 -17.80 27.69
N ASN A 34 14.24 -17.19 27.82
CA ASN A 34 13.60 -16.41 26.76
C ASN A 34 13.15 -15.00 27.20
N ASN A 35 13.60 -14.55 28.37
CA ASN A 35 13.24 -13.25 28.94
C ASN A 35 14.51 -12.41 29.13
N THR A 36 14.54 -11.24 28.49
CA THR A 36 15.68 -10.32 28.50
C THR A 36 15.19 -8.88 28.68
N LEU A 37 15.84 -8.14 29.58
CA LEU A 37 15.66 -6.70 29.71
C LEU A 37 16.70 -5.97 28.85
N VAL A 38 16.26 -4.95 28.13
CA VAL A 38 17.10 -4.01 27.39
C VAL A 38 16.84 -2.61 27.95
N ARG A 39 17.82 -2.05 28.66
CA ARG A 39 17.74 -0.69 29.23
C ARG A 39 18.43 0.29 28.31
N VAL A 40 17.78 1.42 28.05
CA VAL A 40 18.35 2.52 27.27
C VAL A 40 19.00 3.51 28.25
N ASN A 41 20.31 3.71 28.15
CA ASN A 41 21.09 4.62 29.00
C ASN A 41 21.66 5.78 28.16
N SER A 42 20.86 6.32 27.24
CA SER A 42 21.28 7.31 26.25
C SER A 42 20.15 8.27 25.95
N ASP A 43 20.49 9.53 25.63
CA ASP A 43 19.54 10.59 25.29
C ASP A 43 19.19 10.64 23.79
N GLY A 44 19.68 9.69 23.00
CA GLY A 44 19.44 9.66 21.56
C GLY A 44 17.99 9.38 21.19
N ARG A 45 17.58 9.81 20.00
CA ARG A 45 16.17 9.80 19.59
C ARG A 45 15.56 8.42 19.36
N TYR A 46 16.31 7.48 18.81
CA TYR A 46 15.78 6.18 18.39
C TYR A 46 16.60 5.03 18.97
N LEU A 47 15.92 4.01 19.49
CA LEU A 47 16.50 2.69 19.73
C LEU A 47 16.31 1.83 18.47
N MET A 48 17.40 1.44 17.82
CA MET A 48 17.37 0.54 16.67
C MET A 48 17.31 -0.91 17.14
N MET A 49 16.22 -1.60 16.83
CA MET A 49 15.98 -2.98 17.20
C MET A 49 16.39 -3.91 16.05
N PRO A 50 17.32 -4.86 16.26
CA PRO A 50 17.80 -5.75 15.19
C PRO A 50 16.78 -6.83 14.85
N VAL A 51 16.47 -6.96 13.56
CA VAL A 51 15.44 -7.87 13.03
C VAL A 51 16.07 -8.97 12.19
N GLN A 52 15.53 -10.19 12.32
CA GLN A 52 15.73 -11.29 11.39
C GLN A 52 14.36 -11.80 10.92
N GLU A 53 14.08 -11.62 9.64
CA GLU A 53 12.72 -11.74 9.12
C GLU A 53 12.16 -13.18 9.20
N SER A 54 13.04 -14.18 9.12
CA SER A 54 12.69 -15.59 9.18
C SER A 54 12.22 -16.07 10.57
N ASN A 55 12.29 -15.21 11.59
CA ASN A 55 11.89 -15.55 12.96
C ASN A 55 10.43 -15.19 13.23
N ASP A 56 9.90 -15.77 14.31
CA ASP A 56 8.62 -15.36 14.88
C ASP A 56 8.76 -14.05 15.65
N ASP A 57 7.62 -13.40 15.91
CA ASP A 57 7.58 -12.16 16.69
C ASP A 57 7.89 -12.44 18.16
N ALA A 58 8.87 -11.72 18.72
CA ALA A 58 9.02 -11.58 20.16
C ALA A 58 8.03 -10.53 20.68
N THR A 59 7.53 -10.73 21.89
CA THR A 59 6.76 -9.69 22.59
C THR A 59 7.73 -8.71 23.24
N VAL A 60 7.57 -7.43 22.97
CA VAL A 60 8.38 -6.33 23.52
C VAL A 60 7.47 -5.43 24.34
N ASN A 61 7.58 -5.51 25.65
CA ASN A 61 6.87 -4.63 26.56
C ASN A 61 7.75 -3.42 26.87
N VAL A 62 7.34 -2.25 26.39
CA VAL A 62 8.03 -0.99 26.67
C VAL A 62 7.59 -0.49 28.04
N LEU A 63 8.54 -0.44 28.97
CA LEU A 63 8.32 0.04 30.33
C LEU A 63 8.94 1.43 30.50
N VAL A 64 8.15 2.38 31.03
CA VAL A 64 8.56 3.74 31.35
C VAL A 64 8.41 3.95 32.84
N ASP A 65 9.51 4.24 33.55
CA ASP A 65 9.58 4.29 35.01
C ASP A 65 8.99 3.05 35.70
N GLY A 66 9.19 1.89 35.08
CA GLY A 66 8.69 0.59 35.56
C GLY A 66 7.20 0.32 35.30
N ARG A 67 6.48 1.22 34.60
CA ARG A 67 5.08 1.01 34.19
C ARG A 67 5.02 0.58 32.72
N LEU A 68 4.12 -0.34 32.38
CA LEU A 68 3.86 -0.70 30.99
C LEU A 68 3.24 0.49 30.27
N ASP A 69 3.91 0.97 29.23
CA ASP A 69 3.39 1.97 28.31
C ASP A 69 2.67 1.30 27.12
N ARG A 70 3.39 0.46 26.39
CA ARG A 70 2.85 -0.30 25.25
C ARG A 70 3.52 -1.65 25.06
N THR A 71 2.82 -2.53 24.37
CA THR A 71 3.35 -3.80 23.87
C THR A 71 3.45 -3.74 22.36
N ILE A 72 4.62 -4.06 21.82
CA ILE A 72 4.88 -4.20 20.38
C ILE A 72 5.48 -5.57 20.10
N TYR A 73 5.45 -5.97 18.84
CA TYR A 73 5.90 -7.29 18.40
C TYR A 73 7.01 -7.14 17.35
N VAL A 74 8.15 -7.76 17.59
CA VAL A 74 9.36 -7.58 16.77
C VAL A 74 10.06 -8.91 16.53
N ARG A 75 10.43 -9.20 15.28
CA ARG A 75 11.15 -10.43 14.90
C ARG A 75 12.63 -10.32 15.24
N MET A 76 12.94 -10.36 16.54
CA MET A 76 14.29 -10.14 17.07
C MET A 76 15.33 -11.05 16.38
N ALA A 77 16.46 -10.45 16.00
CA ALA A 77 17.55 -11.15 15.33
C ALA A 77 18.12 -12.30 16.18
N LYS A 78 18.18 -13.51 15.61
CA LYS A 78 18.62 -14.73 16.30
C LYS A 78 20.04 -15.13 15.92
N SER A 79 20.30 -15.33 14.64
CA SER A 79 21.64 -15.74 14.14
C SER A 79 22.34 -14.68 13.31
N LYS A 80 21.58 -13.73 12.76
CA LYS A 80 22.07 -12.61 11.94
C LYS A 80 21.10 -11.44 12.04
N VAL A 81 21.56 -10.25 11.66
CA VAL A 81 20.70 -9.08 11.47
C VAL A 81 20.42 -8.94 9.97
N ASP A 82 19.16 -9.03 9.56
CA ASP A 82 18.76 -8.73 8.17
C ASP A 82 18.58 -7.21 7.99
N TYR A 83 17.97 -6.54 8.96
CA TYR A 83 17.80 -5.08 9.02
C TYR A 83 17.49 -4.65 10.47
N SER A 84 17.34 -3.35 10.73
CA SER A 84 16.91 -2.82 12.03
C SER A 84 15.72 -1.88 11.87
N VAL A 85 14.86 -1.84 12.89
CA VAL A 85 13.67 -0.97 12.95
C VAL A 85 13.75 -0.01 14.13
N PRO A 86 13.28 1.25 14.00
CA PRO A 86 13.38 2.23 15.06
C PRO A 86 12.23 2.13 16.07
N LEU A 87 12.53 2.33 17.35
CA LEU A 87 11.58 2.76 18.38
C LEU A 87 11.88 4.23 18.71
N ASP A 88 10.93 5.13 18.50
CA ASP A 88 11.07 6.54 18.87
C ASP A 88 11.04 6.70 20.40
N LEU A 89 12.11 7.26 20.94
CA LEU A 89 12.31 7.51 22.36
C LEU A 89 11.91 8.94 22.76
N SER A 90 11.61 9.81 21.80
CA SER A 90 11.25 11.21 22.05
C SER A 90 10.14 11.37 23.10
N PRO A 91 9.05 10.56 23.09
CA PRO A 91 7.99 10.66 24.09
C PRO A 91 8.45 10.32 25.52
N TYR A 92 9.55 9.58 25.68
CA TYR A 92 10.02 9.08 26.97
C TYR A 92 11.18 9.89 27.54
N LYS A 93 11.61 10.97 26.88
CA LYS A 93 12.75 11.78 27.29
C LYS A 93 12.67 12.19 28.76
N GLY A 94 13.72 11.89 29.52
CA GLY A 94 13.81 12.18 30.95
C GLY A 94 13.22 11.11 31.88
N ASN A 95 12.71 10.00 31.34
CA ASN A 95 12.20 8.86 32.10
C ASN A 95 13.08 7.62 31.85
N ASP A 96 13.00 6.65 32.76
CA ASP A 96 13.72 5.38 32.62
C ASP A 96 12.99 4.47 31.61
N VAL A 97 13.64 4.13 30.49
CA VAL A 97 13.08 3.25 29.45
C VAL A 97 13.71 1.86 29.50
N VAL A 98 12.87 0.84 29.66
CA VAL A 98 13.26 -0.57 29.69
C VAL A 98 12.35 -1.39 28.79
N LEU A 99 12.92 -2.13 27.85
CA LEU A 99 12.19 -3.12 27.06
C LEU A 99 12.29 -4.47 27.77
N ASN A 100 11.15 -5.04 28.18
CA ASN A 100 11.05 -6.42 28.63
C ASN A 100 10.66 -7.31 27.45
N ILE A 101 11.65 -8.04 26.92
CA ILE A 101 11.55 -8.79 25.67
C ILE A 101 11.41 -10.29 25.96
N ILE A 102 10.32 -10.86 25.44
CA ILE A 102 9.98 -12.29 25.56
C ILE A 102 10.05 -12.92 24.17
N THR A 103 11.08 -13.74 23.92
CA THR A 103 11.24 -14.47 22.66
C THR A 103 10.41 -15.75 22.64
N THR A 104 9.93 -16.14 21.46
CA THR A 104 9.20 -17.39 21.27
C THR A 104 10.10 -18.59 21.50
N GLN A 105 9.51 -19.67 22.00
CA GLN A 105 10.20 -20.94 22.26
C GLN A 105 9.36 -22.06 21.67
N ALA A 106 10.01 -22.97 20.94
CA ALA A 106 9.36 -24.19 20.49
C ALA A 106 9.30 -25.18 21.65
N ARG A 107 8.16 -25.86 21.82
CA ARG A 107 8.03 -26.91 22.87
C ARG A 107 9.05 -28.04 22.72
N SER A 108 9.54 -28.27 21.50
CA SER A 108 10.51 -29.31 21.15
C SER A 108 11.97 -28.84 21.18
N ASP A 109 12.23 -27.54 21.31
CA ASP A 109 13.59 -26.97 21.29
C ASP A 109 13.65 -25.71 22.17
N ILE A 110 14.03 -25.91 23.43
CA ILE A 110 14.24 -24.82 24.39
C ILE A 110 15.66 -24.30 24.20
N ARG A 111 15.78 -23.08 23.68
CA ARG A 111 17.08 -22.44 23.41
C ARG A 111 17.28 -21.22 24.31
N GLU A 112 18.49 -21.09 24.86
CA GLU A 112 18.92 -19.87 25.55
C GLU A 112 19.03 -18.70 24.57
N ALA A 113 18.19 -17.68 24.77
CA ALA A 113 18.19 -16.46 23.97
C ALA A 113 19.48 -15.68 24.13
N LYS A 114 20.24 -15.82 25.23
CA LYS A 114 21.48 -15.07 25.51
C LYS A 114 22.52 -15.09 24.38
N GLY A 115 22.53 -16.14 23.55
CA GLY A 115 23.41 -16.24 22.38
C GLY A 115 22.87 -15.61 21.10
N ASP A 116 21.71 -14.94 21.14
CA ASP A 116 21.07 -14.36 19.96
C ASP A 116 21.77 -13.08 19.50
N ALA A 117 21.84 -12.90 18.18
CA ALA A 117 22.54 -11.79 17.54
C ALA A 117 22.00 -10.41 17.91
N CYS A 118 20.71 -10.28 18.25
CA CYS A 118 20.13 -8.98 18.58
C CYS A 118 20.80 -8.29 19.77
N TRP A 119 21.21 -9.03 20.80
CA TRP A 119 21.68 -8.43 22.07
C TRP A 119 22.95 -7.60 21.96
N THR A 120 23.76 -7.83 20.93
CA THR A 120 24.98 -7.05 20.66
C THR A 120 24.82 -6.05 19.52
N ASN A 121 23.64 -5.98 18.89
CA ASN A 121 23.38 -5.15 17.71
C ASN A 121 22.34 -4.03 17.95
N PHE A 122 21.79 -3.90 19.16
CA PHE A 122 21.03 -2.71 19.52
C PHE A 122 21.93 -1.47 19.45
N THR A 123 21.42 -0.40 18.86
CA THR A 123 22.10 0.89 18.81
C THR A 123 21.13 2.03 19.13
N VAL A 124 21.66 3.13 19.63
CA VAL A 124 20.92 4.38 19.81
C VAL A 124 21.43 5.39 18.80
N THR A 125 20.52 6.13 18.15
CA THR A 125 20.84 7.09 17.08
C THR A 125 19.83 8.23 17.06
N ASP A 126 20.24 9.40 16.56
CA ASP A 126 19.33 10.54 16.35
C ASP A 126 18.61 10.51 15.01
N THR A 127 19.06 9.64 14.09
CA THR A 127 18.52 9.54 12.72
C THR A 127 18.33 8.08 12.32
N VAL A 128 17.30 7.84 11.49
CA VAL A 128 17.03 6.53 10.89
C VAL A 128 17.58 6.53 9.47
N ASP A 129 18.43 5.55 9.12
CA ASP A 129 18.90 5.39 7.75
C ASP A 129 17.80 4.76 6.87
N THR A 130 17.19 5.60 6.04
CA THR A 130 16.13 5.23 5.09
C THR A 130 16.66 5.03 3.68
N SER A 131 17.99 4.98 3.49
CA SER A 131 18.58 4.71 2.19
C SER A 131 18.05 3.41 1.60
N ASN A 132 17.75 3.44 0.29
CA ASN A 132 17.24 2.25 -0.38
C ASN A 132 18.33 1.20 -0.55
N ARG A 133 18.14 0.05 0.09
CA ARG A 133 19.01 -1.12 -0.05
C ARG A 133 18.33 -2.28 -0.78
N GLU A 134 17.11 -2.05 -1.25
CA GLU A 134 16.23 -3.08 -1.78
C GLU A 134 16.18 -3.02 -3.30
N LYS A 135 16.48 -4.17 -3.90
CA LYS A 135 16.53 -4.34 -5.35
C LYS A 135 15.18 -4.04 -6.02
N TYR A 136 14.10 -4.46 -5.37
CA TYR A 136 12.74 -4.40 -5.90
C TYR A 136 11.95 -3.19 -5.38
N ARG A 137 12.62 -2.23 -4.76
CA ARG A 137 11.99 -0.97 -4.36
C ARG A 137 11.41 -0.27 -5.60
N PRO A 138 10.10 0.05 -5.63
CA PRO A 138 9.53 0.80 -6.75
C PRO A 138 10.27 2.11 -6.99
N ALA A 139 10.40 2.50 -8.25
CA ALA A 139 11.04 3.75 -8.63
C ALA A 139 10.05 4.91 -8.67
N PHE A 140 8.75 4.67 -8.86
CA PHE A 140 7.75 5.72 -8.98
C PHE A 140 6.38 5.38 -8.36
N HIS A 141 6.25 4.22 -7.70
CA HIS A 141 5.08 3.92 -6.87
C HIS A 141 5.38 4.30 -5.41
N HIS A 142 4.36 4.77 -4.69
CA HIS A 142 4.46 4.98 -3.26
C HIS A 142 4.74 3.65 -2.54
N SER A 143 5.69 3.66 -1.61
CA SER A 143 5.99 2.55 -0.69
C SER A 143 6.45 3.13 0.65
N PRO A 144 6.29 2.44 1.79
CA PRO A 144 6.78 2.98 3.06
C PRO A 144 8.31 3.01 3.06
N LEU A 145 8.92 3.95 3.80
CA LEU A 145 10.39 4.03 3.92
C LEU A 145 11.00 2.69 4.38
N TYR A 146 10.33 2.00 5.28
CA TYR A 146 10.66 0.66 5.79
C TYR A 146 9.39 0.01 6.37
N GLY A 147 9.48 -1.26 6.77
CA GLY A 147 8.38 -1.98 7.40
C GLY A 147 7.38 -2.55 6.40
N TRP A 148 6.21 -2.92 6.91
CA TRP A 148 5.09 -3.44 6.11
C TRP A 148 4.14 -2.32 5.72
N MET A 149 3.54 -2.42 4.53
CA MET A 149 2.35 -1.64 4.16
C MET A 149 1.28 -2.56 3.55
N ASN A 150 0.01 -2.29 3.86
CA ASN A 150 -1.13 -2.77 3.07
C ASN A 150 -2.02 -1.63 2.59
N ASP A 151 -3.24 -1.54 3.10
CA ASP A 151 -4.32 -0.74 2.53
C ASP A 151 -3.98 0.76 2.56
N PRO A 152 -4.25 1.51 1.48
CA PRO A 152 -4.35 2.96 1.56
C PRO A 152 -5.54 3.36 2.43
N ASN A 153 -5.37 4.39 3.26
CA ASN A 153 -6.35 4.84 4.24
C ASN A 153 -6.45 6.36 4.28
N GLY A 154 -7.55 6.85 4.85
CA GLY A 154 -7.66 8.24 5.28
C GLY A 154 -7.45 9.28 4.17
N MET A 155 -7.61 8.88 2.91
CA MET A 155 -7.12 9.67 1.79
C MET A 155 -7.98 10.92 1.60
N VAL A 156 -7.38 12.09 1.71
CA VAL A 156 -8.05 13.39 1.64
C VAL A 156 -7.19 14.39 0.88
N TYR A 157 -7.81 15.21 0.05
CA TYR A 157 -7.14 16.35 -0.56
C TYR A 157 -7.51 17.63 0.18
N THR A 158 -6.51 18.33 0.71
CA THR A 158 -6.69 19.63 1.37
C THR A 158 -5.43 20.47 1.23
N ASP A 159 -5.59 21.80 1.24
CA ASP A 159 -4.48 22.77 1.22
C ASP A 159 -3.44 22.52 0.10
N GLY A 160 -3.91 22.06 -1.06
CA GLY A 160 -3.06 21.79 -2.22
C GLY A 160 -2.29 20.46 -2.16
N ARG A 161 -2.59 19.58 -1.20
CA ARG A 161 -1.87 18.32 -0.99
C ARG A 161 -2.80 17.12 -0.99
N TRP A 162 -2.33 16.04 -1.61
CA TRP A 162 -2.91 14.72 -1.56
C TRP A 162 -2.36 13.97 -0.35
N HIS A 163 -3.17 13.76 0.68
CA HIS A 163 -2.77 12.97 1.85
C HIS A 163 -3.04 11.49 1.60
N LEU A 164 -2.04 10.66 1.85
CA LEU A 164 -2.11 9.21 1.78
C LEU A 164 -1.71 8.66 3.13
N TYR A 165 -2.69 8.22 3.91
CA TYR A 165 -2.42 7.36 5.05
C TYR A 165 -2.46 5.91 4.59
N TYR A 166 -1.93 5.00 5.40
CA TYR A 166 -1.89 3.60 5.03
C TYR A 166 -1.64 2.72 6.25
N GLN A 167 -2.15 1.49 6.21
CA GLN A 167 -1.83 0.47 7.20
C GLN A 167 -0.33 0.17 7.15
N THR A 168 0.35 0.27 8.28
CA THR A 168 1.78 -0.04 8.40
C THR A 168 2.15 -0.80 9.66
N ASN A 169 3.18 -1.64 9.55
CA ASN A 169 3.95 -2.14 10.70
C ASN A 169 5.30 -1.40 10.73
N PRO A 170 5.51 -0.45 11.66
CA PRO A 170 6.80 0.24 11.77
C PRO A 170 7.90 -0.64 12.35
N TYR A 171 7.57 -1.82 12.90
CA TYR A 171 8.52 -2.70 13.60
C TYR A 171 8.83 -4.00 12.85
N GLY A 172 8.50 -4.09 11.57
CA GLY A 172 8.88 -5.22 10.73
C GLY A 172 8.19 -5.23 9.38
N SER A 173 8.72 -6.03 8.45
CA SER A 173 8.19 -6.18 7.09
C SER A 173 7.11 -7.24 6.94
N LYS A 174 6.42 -7.62 8.02
CA LYS A 174 5.27 -8.53 7.98
C LYS A 174 4.09 -7.89 8.71
N TRP A 175 2.88 -8.35 8.41
CA TRP A 175 1.67 -7.86 9.05
C TRP A 175 1.71 -8.12 10.55
N GLN A 176 1.73 -7.04 11.34
CA GLN A 176 1.69 -6.98 12.81
C GLN A 176 1.68 -5.48 13.24
N ASN A 177 1.35 -5.14 14.49
CA ASN A 177 1.44 -3.75 15.02
C ASN A 177 0.77 -2.67 14.14
N MET A 178 -0.40 -2.99 13.56
CA MET A 178 -1.05 -2.11 12.59
C MET A 178 -1.28 -0.69 13.12
N THR A 179 -0.78 0.28 12.37
CA THR A 179 -0.69 1.71 12.64
C THR A 179 -1.02 2.45 11.35
N TRP A 180 -1.52 3.69 11.40
CA TRP A 180 -1.59 4.53 10.20
C TRP A 180 -0.27 5.27 9.96
N GLY A 181 0.44 4.88 8.91
CA GLY A 181 1.52 5.67 8.33
C GLY A 181 0.96 6.86 7.55
N HIS A 182 1.83 7.80 7.18
CA HIS A 182 1.41 9.01 6.48
C HIS A 182 2.45 9.46 5.47
N SER A 183 1.97 9.77 4.27
CA SER A 183 2.70 10.48 3.23
C SER A 183 1.78 11.54 2.62
N SER A 184 2.35 12.57 2.01
CA SER A 184 1.56 13.52 1.22
C SER A 184 2.29 13.95 -0.04
N SER A 185 1.56 14.33 -1.07
CA SER A 185 2.15 14.74 -2.35
C SER A 185 1.44 15.98 -2.91
N PRO A 186 2.16 16.90 -3.58
CA PRO A 186 1.51 17.96 -4.36
C PRO A 186 0.96 17.46 -5.71
N ASP A 187 1.40 16.29 -6.19
CA ASP A 187 1.22 15.86 -7.58
C ASP A 187 1.00 14.34 -7.75
N LEU A 188 0.62 13.63 -6.68
CA LEU A 188 0.40 12.17 -6.63
C LEU A 188 1.64 11.30 -6.98
N ILE A 189 2.81 11.91 -7.15
CA ILE A 189 4.03 11.25 -7.64
C ILE A 189 5.17 11.47 -6.67
N ASN A 190 5.43 12.72 -6.32
CA ASN A 190 6.50 13.09 -5.41
C ASN A 190 5.94 13.08 -3.99
N TRP A 191 6.17 11.97 -3.29
CA TRP A 191 5.67 11.75 -1.94
C TRP A 191 6.66 12.26 -0.90
N GLU A 192 6.15 12.98 0.08
CA GLU A 192 6.84 13.38 1.30
C GLU A 192 6.33 12.51 2.44
N HIS A 193 7.22 11.76 3.08
CA HIS A 193 6.91 10.90 4.21
C HIS A 193 6.87 11.69 5.52
N HIS A 194 5.86 11.39 6.34
CA HIS A 194 5.60 12.04 7.62
C HIS A 194 5.71 11.04 8.78
N PRO A 195 5.76 11.51 10.04
CA PRO A 195 5.56 10.64 11.19
C PRO A 195 4.24 9.84 11.10
N VAL A 196 4.16 8.75 11.87
CA VAL A 196 2.91 7.97 11.98
C VAL A 196 1.76 8.88 12.46
N ALA A 197 0.59 8.74 11.84
CA ALA A 197 -0.53 9.64 12.06
C ALA A 197 -1.43 9.19 13.23
N ILE A 198 -1.75 7.90 13.30
CA ILE A 198 -2.60 7.32 14.35
C ILE A 198 -1.96 6.02 14.85
N GLU A 199 -1.50 6.03 16.10
CA GLU A 199 -0.89 4.88 16.77
C GLU A 199 -1.91 4.02 17.53
N PRO A 200 -1.66 2.72 17.75
CA PRO A 200 -2.48 1.86 18.62
C PRO A 200 -2.68 2.41 20.04
N ASP A 201 -3.79 2.06 20.68
CA ASP A 201 -4.04 2.35 22.10
C ASP A 201 -4.75 1.18 22.80
N GLY A 202 -5.34 1.43 23.97
CA GLY A 202 -6.08 0.43 24.73
C GLY A 202 -7.30 -0.18 24.02
N LEU A 203 -7.79 0.42 22.93
CA LEU A 203 -8.85 -0.14 22.08
C LEU A 203 -8.30 -1.07 20.98
N GLY A 204 -6.97 -1.10 20.78
CA GLY A 204 -6.31 -2.03 19.87
C GLY A 204 -5.46 -1.39 18.80
N THR A 205 -5.10 -2.21 17.83
CA THR A 205 -4.40 -1.76 16.62
C THR A 205 -5.32 -0.94 15.71
N ILE A 206 -4.72 -0.13 14.85
CA ILE A 206 -5.43 0.78 13.96
C ILE A 206 -5.59 0.09 12.62
N PHE A 207 -6.82 -0.30 12.29
CA PHE A 207 -7.20 -0.89 11.01
C PHE A 207 -7.66 0.21 10.04
N SER A 208 -7.97 -0.20 8.81
CA SER A 208 -8.33 0.68 7.70
C SER A 208 -9.52 1.59 8.00
N GLY A 209 -9.65 2.64 7.19
CA GLY A 209 -10.67 3.67 7.34
C GLY A 209 -10.46 4.84 6.40
N SER A 210 -11.22 5.91 6.62
CA SER A 210 -11.32 7.07 5.73
C SER A 210 -11.20 8.39 6.48
N CYS A 211 -10.91 9.46 5.74
CA CYS A 211 -10.91 10.82 6.25
C CYS A 211 -11.82 11.70 5.39
N ALA A 212 -12.37 12.75 5.98
CA ALA A 212 -13.07 13.82 5.27
C ALA A 212 -12.87 15.17 5.97
N VAL A 213 -13.01 16.26 5.23
CA VAL A 213 -12.98 17.62 5.80
C VAL A 213 -14.36 17.98 6.36
N ASP A 214 -14.47 18.19 7.67
CA ASP A 214 -15.71 18.68 8.30
C ASP A 214 -15.86 20.20 8.14
N SER A 215 -16.24 20.61 6.94
CA SER A 215 -16.41 22.02 6.58
C SER A 215 -17.52 22.74 7.37
N THR A 216 -18.42 21.97 7.99
CA THR A 216 -19.57 22.48 8.76
C THR A 216 -19.31 22.55 10.26
N ASN A 217 -18.18 22.00 10.74
CA ASN A 217 -17.92 21.77 12.16
C ASN A 217 -19.05 20.97 12.84
N SER A 218 -19.68 20.06 12.09
CA SER A 218 -20.73 19.17 12.58
C SER A 218 -20.25 18.25 13.71
N ALA A 219 -19.00 17.78 13.63
CA ALA A 219 -18.38 16.98 14.67
C ALA A 219 -17.89 17.82 15.87
N GLY A 220 -17.86 19.15 15.76
CA GLY A 220 -17.53 20.05 16.87
C GLY A 220 -16.04 20.12 17.25
N PHE A 221 -15.13 19.70 16.35
CA PHE A 221 -13.68 19.70 16.60
C PHE A 221 -12.93 20.90 16.02
N GLY A 222 -13.64 21.77 15.30
CA GLY A 222 -13.07 22.88 14.55
C GLY A 222 -13.65 22.91 13.14
N LYS A 223 -13.88 24.12 12.62
CA LYS A 223 -14.27 24.27 11.22
C LYS A 223 -13.11 23.83 10.33
N ASP A 224 -13.44 23.03 9.31
CA ASP A 224 -12.49 22.47 8.34
C ASP A 224 -11.47 21.49 8.98
N ALA A 225 -11.77 20.97 10.17
CA ALA A 225 -11.01 19.88 10.76
C ALA A 225 -11.06 18.64 9.85
N ILE A 226 -9.94 17.95 9.70
CA ILE A 226 -9.92 16.65 9.04
C ILE A 226 -10.35 15.61 10.07
N ILE A 227 -11.42 14.90 9.79
CA ILE A 227 -11.91 13.83 10.66
C ILE A 227 -11.51 12.50 10.05
N ALA A 228 -10.88 11.64 10.86
CA ALA A 228 -10.57 10.26 10.54
C ALA A 228 -11.57 9.34 11.24
N LEU A 229 -12.16 8.41 10.49
CA LEU A 229 -12.95 7.31 11.01
C LEU A 229 -12.23 6.02 10.64
N TYR A 230 -11.92 5.18 11.62
CA TYR A 230 -11.08 3.99 11.44
C TYR A 230 -11.57 2.84 12.32
N THR A 231 -11.19 1.61 11.98
CA THR A 231 -11.49 0.45 12.83
C THR A 231 -10.41 0.31 13.91
N SER A 232 -10.81 0.32 15.20
CA SER A 232 -9.98 -0.19 16.29
C SER A 232 -10.15 -1.71 16.36
N ALA A 233 -9.03 -2.44 16.33
CA ALA A 233 -9.03 -3.90 16.29
C ALA A 233 -8.25 -4.50 17.47
N ALA A 234 -9.00 -5.11 18.40
CA ALA A 234 -8.49 -5.91 19.51
C ALA A 234 -9.39 -7.15 19.73
N ALA A 235 -10.08 -7.23 20.87
CA ALA A 235 -11.04 -8.30 21.14
C ALA A 235 -12.26 -8.27 20.21
N SER A 236 -12.55 -7.11 19.63
CA SER A 236 -13.60 -6.89 18.63
C SER A 236 -13.13 -5.83 17.65
N GLN A 237 -13.80 -5.74 16.49
CA GLN A 237 -13.62 -4.66 15.51
C GLN A 237 -14.71 -3.61 15.74
N ILE A 238 -14.30 -2.42 16.17
CA ILE A 238 -15.19 -1.29 16.52
C ILE A 238 -14.73 -0.03 15.79
N GLN A 239 -15.63 0.92 15.53
CA GLN A 239 -15.29 2.11 14.74
C GLN A 239 -15.00 3.30 15.64
N SER A 240 -13.85 3.92 15.44
CA SER A 240 -13.28 4.97 16.28
C SER A 240 -13.00 6.22 15.43
N LEU A 241 -13.12 7.37 16.08
CA LEU A 241 -12.98 8.69 15.49
C LEU A 241 -11.69 9.37 15.98
N ALA A 242 -11.02 10.11 15.12
CA ALA A 242 -9.96 11.06 15.46
C ALA A 242 -10.08 12.33 14.62
N TRP A 243 -9.46 13.43 15.05
CA TRP A 243 -9.47 14.68 14.30
C TRP A 243 -8.10 15.35 14.25
N SER A 244 -7.86 16.08 13.17
CA SER A 244 -6.69 16.94 12.97
C SER A 244 -7.13 18.38 12.73
N ASN A 245 -6.42 19.31 13.37
CA ASN A 245 -6.55 20.76 13.20
C ASN A 245 -5.28 21.39 12.60
N ASP A 246 -4.33 20.57 12.14
CA ASP A 246 -3.02 20.98 11.63
C ASP A 246 -2.76 20.49 10.20
N GLY A 247 -3.83 20.41 9.40
CA GLY A 247 -3.76 19.98 8.00
C GLY A 247 -3.49 18.48 7.84
N GLY A 248 -3.85 17.66 8.83
CA GLY A 248 -3.71 16.20 8.77
C GLY A 248 -2.36 15.67 9.22
N MET A 249 -1.52 16.47 9.86
CA MET A 249 -0.18 16.04 10.29
C MET A 249 -0.22 15.27 11.61
N THR A 250 -1.09 15.68 12.54
CA THR A 250 -1.32 14.97 13.79
C THR A 250 -2.80 14.80 14.08
N PHE A 251 -3.15 13.68 14.72
CA PHE A 251 -4.52 13.34 15.07
C PHE A 251 -4.70 13.20 16.58
N ASN A 252 -5.77 13.80 17.08
CA ASN A 252 -6.26 13.58 18.44
C ASN A 252 -7.39 12.55 18.37
N LYS A 253 -7.31 11.50 19.18
CA LYS A 253 -8.38 10.49 19.24
C LYS A 253 -9.55 11.00 20.06
N TYR A 254 -10.76 10.74 19.60
CA TYR A 254 -11.98 11.11 20.32
C TYR A 254 -12.09 10.34 21.65
N PRO A 255 -12.14 11.02 22.80
CA PRO A 255 -12.23 10.34 24.10
C PRO A 255 -13.51 9.51 24.29
N GLY A 256 -14.55 9.78 23.49
CA GLY A 256 -15.81 9.02 23.51
C GLY A 256 -15.83 7.81 22.58
N ASN A 257 -14.68 7.39 22.02
CA ASN A 257 -14.61 6.18 21.20
C ASN A 257 -15.00 4.91 21.99
N PRO A 258 -15.58 3.90 21.30
CA PRO A 258 -15.94 3.88 19.87
C PRO A 258 -17.26 4.63 19.55
N VAL A 259 -17.43 5.04 18.30
CA VAL A 259 -18.65 5.71 17.79
C VAL A 259 -19.62 4.75 17.10
N VAL A 260 -19.16 3.57 16.66
CA VAL A 260 -20.03 2.48 16.17
C VAL A 260 -19.57 1.14 16.73
N THR A 261 -20.52 0.39 17.27
CA THR A 261 -20.34 -0.98 17.75
C THR A 261 -21.42 -1.88 17.16
N LEU A 262 -21.07 -3.11 16.80
CA LEU A 262 -21.99 -4.13 16.29
C LEU A 262 -21.76 -5.44 17.04
N GLU A 263 -22.75 -6.35 17.00
CA GLU A 263 -22.61 -7.69 17.59
C GLU A 263 -21.62 -8.57 16.80
N SER A 264 -21.52 -8.35 15.49
CA SER A 264 -20.65 -9.05 14.55
C SER A 264 -19.55 -8.13 14.04
N GLU A 265 -18.46 -8.74 13.54
CA GLU A 265 -17.29 -8.00 13.05
C GLU A 265 -17.63 -7.17 11.81
N ALA A 266 -17.36 -5.88 11.89
CA ALA A 266 -17.41 -4.96 10.77
C ALA A 266 -16.19 -4.03 10.80
N ARG A 267 -15.73 -3.61 9.62
CA ARG A 267 -14.51 -2.81 9.49
C ARG A 267 -14.49 -1.94 8.24
N ASP A 268 -13.43 -1.16 8.13
CA ASP A 268 -13.05 -0.34 6.99
C ASP A 268 -14.09 0.77 6.70
N PRO A 269 -14.38 1.65 7.66
CA PRO A 269 -15.37 2.70 7.49
C PRO A 269 -14.96 3.71 6.40
N ASN A 270 -15.82 3.88 5.39
CA ASN A 270 -15.71 4.92 4.38
C ASN A 270 -16.85 5.94 4.51
N MET A 271 -16.51 7.20 4.81
CA MET A 271 -17.50 8.26 5.03
C MET A 271 -17.40 9.41 4.03
N PHE A 272 -18.54 10.00 3.71
CA PHE A 272 -18.64 11.20 2.88
C PHE A 272 -19.82 12.09 3.27
N TRP A 273 -19.76 13.37 2.89
CA TRP A 273 -20.82 14.33 3.14
C TRP A 273 -21.91 14.30 2.05
N ASP A 274 -23.14 13.98 2.45
CA ASP A 274 -24.33 14.10 1.62
C ASP A 274 -24.86 15.54 1.68
N LYS A 275 -24.42 16.35 0.71
CA LYS A 275 -24.83 17.76 0.56
C LYS A 275 -26.33 17.92 0.36
N ALA A 276 -27.03 16.95 -0.23
CA ALA A 276 -28.46 17.09 -0.52
C ALA A 276 -29.30 16.99 0.76
N ASN A 277 -28.84 16.20 1.74
CA ASN A 277 -29.56 15.95 2.99
C ASN A 277 -28.88 16.57 4.23
N ASN A 278 -27.75 17.26 4.07
CA ASN A 278 -26.97 17.87 5.15
C ASN A 278 -26.60 16.88 6.27
N ARG A 279 -26.05 15.73 5.88
CA ARG A 279 -25.63 14.68 6.82
C ARG A 279 -24.43 13.90 6.28
N TRP A 280 -23.76 13.17 7.15
CA TRP A 280 -22.74 12.20 6.78
C TRP A 280 -23.37 10.87 6.42
N VAL A 281 -22.77 10.19 5.44
CA VAL A 281 -23.04 8.80 5.08
C VAL A 281 -21.78 8.01 5.39
N LEU A 282 -21.96 6.81 5.95
CA LEU A 282 -20.89 5.84 6.19
C LEU A 282 -21.27 4.54 5.49
N VAL A 283 -20.34 3.99 4.72
CA VAL A 283 -20.38 2.61 4.24
C VAL A 283 -19.35 1.79 5.02
N LEU A 284 -19.79 0.69 5.63
CA LEU A 284 -18.98 -0.15 6.49
C LEU A 284 -19.06 -1.61 6.03
N ALA A 285 -17.93 -2.28 5.90
CA ALA A 285 -17.93 -3.69 5.49
C ALA A 285 -18.35 -4.59 6.65
N HIS A 286 -19.44 -5.32 6.45
CA HIS A 286 -19.87 -6.40 7.34
C HIS A 286 -19.19 -7.69 6.90
N ALA A 287 -17.90 -7.75 7.17
CA ALA A 287 -16.97 -8.53 6.36
C ALA A 287 -17.30 -10.03 6.27
N LEU A 288 -17.72 -10.63 7.39
CA LEU A 288 -18.07 -12.07 7.48
C LEU A 288 -19.47 -12.40 6.94
N GLU A 289 -20.36 -11.40 6.85
CA GLU A 289 -21.70 -11.56 6.27
C GLU A 289 -21.74 -11.23 4.76
N HIS A 290 -20.60 -10.80 4.21
CA HIS A 290 -20.41 -10.48 2.79
C HIS A 290 -21.42 -9.43 2.27
N GLU A 291 -21.59 -8.37 3.05
CA GLU A 291 -22.44 -7.23 2.73
C GLU A 291 -21.82 -5.91 3.21
N MET A 292 -22.35 -4.79 2.72
CA MET A 292 -22.01 -3.44 3.13
C MET A 292 -23.17 -2.83 3.92
N LEU A 293 -22.89 -2.28 5.09
CA LEU A 293 -23.85 -1.55 5.91
C LEU A 293 -23.76 -0.06 5.59
N ILE A 294 -24.91 0.59 5.47
CA ILE A 294 -25.01 2.02 5.18
C ILE A 294 -25.62 2.71 6.39
N PHE A 295 -24.88 3.67 6.95
CA PHE A 295 -25.32 4.50 8.07
C PHE A 295 -25.41 5.96 7.68
N THR A 296 -26.20 6.73 8.43
CA THR A 296 -26.18 8.20 8.38
C THR A 296 -25.90 8.81 9.74
N SER A 297 -25.32 10.01 9.76
CA SER A 297 -25.04 10.74 10.98
C SER A 297 -25.11 12.26 10.79
N PRO A 298 -25.64 13.02 11.75
CA PRO A 298 -25.54 14.48 11.71
C PRO A 298 -24.16 15.01 12.13
N ASP A 299 -23.35 14.23 12.86
CA ASP A 299 -22.16 14.72 13.59
C ASP A 299 -20.95 13.76 13.61
N MET A 300 -21.02 12.66 12.85
CA MET A 300 -20.06 11.54 12.81
C MET A 300 -19.86 10.78 14.13
N LYS A 301 -20.63 11.08 15.17
CA LYS A 301 -20.54 10.43 16.48
C LYS A 301 -21.73 9.52 16.71
N GLU A 302 -22.92 10.01 16.38
CA GLU A 302 -24.16 9.25 16.49
C GLU A 302 -24.55 8.74 15.11
N TRP A 303 -24.49 7.42 14.91
CA TRP A 303 -24.76 6.78 13.62
C TRP A 303 -26.07 5.98 13.65
N THR A 304 -26.89 6.16 12.62
CA THR A 304 -28.13 5.39 12.41
C THR A 304 -27.94 4.43 11.25
N LEU A 305 -28.13 3.13 11.46
CA LEU A 305 -28.14 2.14 10.39
C LEU A 305 -29.39 2.35 9.52
N GLU A 306 -29.19 2.53 8.22
CA GLU A 306 -30.26 2.79 7.26
C GLU A 306 -30.56 1.57 6.39
N SER A 307 -29.52 0.91 5.87
CA SER A 307 -29.68 -0.24 4.98
C SER A 307 -28.44 -1.14 4.95
N ALA A 308 -28.57 -2.28 4.27
CA ALA A 308 -27.49 -3.19 3.95
C ALA A 308 -27.56 -3.59 2.47
N PHE A 309 -26.42 -3.84 1.84
CA PHE A 309 -26.33 -4.21 0.43
C PHE A 309 -25.33 -5.36 0.22
N GLY A 310 -25.68 -6.31 -0.65
CA GLY A 310 -24.70 -7.19 -1.28
C GLY A 310 -24.78 -8.67 -0.89
N LYS A 311 -25.52 -9.04 0.16
CA LYS A 311 -25.63 -10.45 0.58
C LYS A 311 -26.11 -11.35 -0.56
N GLY A 312 -25.26 -12.30 -0.96
CA GLY A 312 -25.54 -13.21 -2.09
C GLY A 312 -25.42 -12.60 -3.49
N LEU A 313 -24.89 -11.36 -3.59
CA LEU A 313 -24.63 -10.66 -4.85
C LEU A 313 -23.14 -10.50 -5.08
N GLY A 314 -22.71 -10.43 -6.34
CA GLY A 314 -21.30 -10.29 -6.68
C GLY A 314 -20.46 -11.50 -6.30
N ALA A 315 -19.14 -11.31 -6.21
CA ALA A 315 -18.22 -12.30 -5.69
C ALA A 315 -18.33 -12.40 -4.16
N GLN A 316 -18.46 -13.62 -3.66
CA GLN A 316 -18.75 -13.95 -2.25
C GLN A 316 -17.75 -14.97 -1.68
N GLY A 317 -16.60 -15.15 -2.36
CA GLY A 317 -15.61 -16.19 -2.06
C GLY A 317 -14.72 -15.92 -0.84
N GLY A 318 -14.91 -14.77 -0.19
CA GLY A 318 -14.18 -14.36 1.00
C GLY A 318 -14.74 -13.08 1.58
N VAL A 319 -14.10 -12.61 2.64
CA VAL A 319 -14.59 -11.49 3.44
C VAL A 319 -14.62 -10.21 2.60
N TRP A 320 -15.68 -9.43 2.73
CA TRP A 320 -15.79 -8.12 2.07
C TRP A 320 -15.08 -7.05 2.90
N GLU A 321 -14.32 -6.18 2.24
CA GLU A 321 -13.44 -5.20 2.86
C GLU A 321 -13.43 -3.89 2.05
N CYS A 322 -12.91 -2.83 2.67
CA CYS A 322 -12.58 -1.54 2.06
C CYS A 322 -13.66 -1.02 1.08
N PRO A 323 -14.89 -0.72 1.54
CA PRO A 323 -15.91 -0.13 0.70
C PRO A 323 -15.55 1.31 0.29
N ASP A 324 -16.09 1.74 -0.85
CA ASP A 324 -16.10 3.15 -1.24
C ASP A 324 -17.30 3.43 -2.16
N LEU A 325 -18.07 4.47 -1.87
CA LEU A 325 -19.33 4.77 -2.56
C LEU A 325 -19.34 6.20 -3.08
N PHE A 326 -19.42 6.37 -4.40
CA PHE A 326 -19.35 7.70 -5.02
C PHE A 326 -20.10 7.78 -6.36
N PRO A 327 -20.55 8.98 -6.76
CA PRO A 327 -21.12 9.20 -8.08
C PRO A 327 -20.04 9.36 -9.14
N LEU A 328 -20.28 8.82 -10.34
CA LEU A 328 -19.47 9.00 -11.54
C LEU A 328 -20.33 9.43 -12.74
N LYS A 329 -19.77 10.29 -13.58
CA LYS A 329 -20.38 10.68 -14.87
C LYS A 329 -20.21 9.56 -15.89
N ILE A 330 -21.24 9.38 -16.72
CA ILE A 330 -21.20 8.45 -17.85
C ILE A 330 -20.62 9.17 -19.07
N ASP A 331 -19.49 8.65 -19.58
CA ASP A 331 -18.76 9.18 -20.72
C ASP A 331 -19.66 9.40 -21.95
N GLY A 332 -19.48 10.54 -22.61
CA GLY A 332 -20.29 10.95 -23.75
C GLY A 332 -21.73 11.37 -23.43
N THR A 333 -22.10 11.48 -22.15
CA THR A 333 -23.45 11.88 -21.71
C THR A 333 -23.41 12.96 -20.62
N GLY A 334 -24.58 13.47 -20.22
CA GLY A 334 -24.73 14.35 -19.05
C GLY A 334 -25.13 13.60 -17.77
N ASP A 335 -25.30 12.28 -17.84
CA ASP A 335 -25.89 11.48 -16.78
C ASP A 335 -24.84 11.00 -15.77
N THR A 336 -25.29 10.66 -14.56
CA THR A 336 -24.46 10.19 -13.45
C THR A 336 -25.07 8.93 -12.85
N LYS A 337 -24.22 8.00 -12.42
CA LYS A 337 -24.59 6.80 -11.66
C LYS A 337 -23.68 6.66 -10.44
N TRP A 338 -24.15 5.98 -9.41
CA TRP A 338 -23.34 5.65 -8.24
C TRP A 338 -22.56 4.36 -8.47
N VAL A 339 -21.35 4.32 -7.94
CA VAL A 339 -20.47 3.16 -7.95
C VAL A 339 -20.11 2.81 -6.51
N LEU A 340 -20.33 1.56 -6.14
CA LEU A 340 -19.83 0.96 -4.90
C LEU A 340 -18.64 0.07 -5.22
N LEU A 341 -17.44 0.46 -4.78
CA LEU A 341 -16.30 -0.43 -4.74
C LEU A 341 -16.43 -1.39 -3.56
N CYS A 342 -16.09 -2.66 -3.80
CA CYS A 342 -16.02 -3.69 -2.79
C CYS A 342 -14.75 -4.51 -3.01
N ASN A 343 -13.88 -4.53 -2.01
CA ASN A 343 -12.70 -5.39 -2.02
C ASN A 343 -13.07 -6.71 -1.33
N LEU A 344 -12.48 -7.85 -1.73
CA LEU A 344 -12.63 -9.11 -1.01
C LEU A 344 -11.37 -9.98 -0.93
N ASN A 345 -11.28 -10.79 0.12
CA ASN A 345 -10.21 -11.76 0.31
C ASN A 345 -10.65 -13.04 1.05
N PRO A 346 -10.34 -14.26 0.55
CA PRO A 346 -9.96 -14.56 -0.83
C PRO A 346 -11.18 -14.40 -1.78
N GLY A 347 -11.09 -14.90 -3.01
CA GLY A 347 -12.19 -14.90 -3.98
C GLY A 347 -12.01 -13.94 -5.16
N GLY A 348 -10.84 -13.30 -5.26
CA GLY A 348 -10.42 -12.57 -6.46
C GLY A 348 -10.36 -13.46 -7.70
N PRO A 349 -10.39 -12.87 -8.91
CA PRO A 349 -10.59 -13.59 -10.18
C PRO A 349 -9.51 -14.64 -10.49
N PHE A 350 -8.31 -14.48 -9.92
CA PHE A 350 -7.16 -15.37 -10.11
C PHE A 350 -6.60 -15.93 -8.79
N GLY A 351 -7.47 -16.02 -7.78
CA GLY A 351 -7.12 -16.44 -6.42
C GLY A 351 -6.64 -15.27 -5.55
N GLY A 352 -6.80 -15.45 -4.25
CA GLY A 352 -6.46 -14.41 -3.27
C GLY A 352 -7.41 -13.22 -3.32
N SER A 353 -6.85 -12.03 -3.13
CA SER A 353 -7.59 -10.79 -2.99
C SER A 353 -7.88 -10.10 -4.32
N GLY A 354 -8.95 -9.30 -4.39
CA GLY A 354 -9.30 -8.52 -5.57
C GLY A 354 -10.36 -7.44 -5.32
N THR A 355 -10.60 -6.59 -6.32
CA THR A 355 -11.55 -5.47 -6.24
C THR A 355 -12.70 -5.65 -7.24
N GLN A 356 -13.91 -5.87 -6.72
CA GLN A 356 -15.14 -5.82 -7.51
C GLN A 356 -15.86 -4.47 -7.34
N TYR A 357 -16.84 -4.21 -8.20
CA TYR A 357 -17.68 -3.03 -8.08
C TYR A 357 -19.11 -3.28 -8.54
N PHE A 358 -20.01 -2.42 -8.05
CA PHE A 358 -21.42 -2.40 -8.43
C PHE A 358 -21.77 -1.00 -8.92
N ILE A 359 -22.62 -0.91 -9.95
CA ILE A 359 -23.15 0.34 -10.48
C ILE A 359 -24.65 0.38 -10.15
N GLY A 360 -25.17 1.55 -9.78
CA GLY A 360 -26.57 1.70 -9.43
C GLY A 360 -26.95 3.12 -9.05
N ASP A 361 -28.00 3.23 -8.25
CA ASP A 361 -28.52 4.47 -7.71
C ASP A 361 -28.41 4.50 -6.18
N PHE A 362 -28.19 5.68 -5.62
CA PHE A 362 -28.14 5.90 -4.18
C PHE A 362 -29.05 7.08 -3.82
N ASP A 363 -30.01 6.84 -2.93
CA ASP A 363 -31.01 7.83 -2.50
C ASP A 363 -30.61 8.58 -1.21
N GLY A 364 -29.38 8.39 -0.74
CA GLY A 364 -28.89 8.91 0.53
C GLY A 364 -29.04 7.94 1.71
N LYS A 365 -29.66 6.76 1.50
CA LYS A 365 -29.87 5.72 2.52
C LYS A 365 -29.67 4.30 2.00
N THR A 366 -30.10 4.02 0.78
CA THR A 366 -30.12 2.70 0.15
C THR A 366 -29.41 2.75 -1.21
N PHE A 367 -28.48 1.81 -1.42
CA PHE A 367 -27.88 1.57 -2.72
C PHE A 367 -28.69 0.50 -3.47
N THR A 368 -29.21 0.87 -4.65
CA THR A 368 -29.96 -0.04 -5.53
C THR A 368 -29.11 -0.36 -6.76
N PRO A 369 -28.68 -1.62 -6.97
CA PRO A 369 -27.82 -1.97 -8.09
C PRO A 369 -28.61 -1.97 -9.41
N ASP A 370 -27.93 -1.59 -10.49
CA ASP A 370 -28.40 -1.85 -11.85
C ASP A 370 -28.40 -3.38 -12.11
N THR A 371 -29.32 -3.84 -12.96
CA THR A 371 -29.42 -5.23 -13.39
C THR A 371 -29.15 -5.39 -14.88
N ASP A 372 -28.64 -6.56 -15.28
CA ASP A 372 -28.57 -6.99 -16.67
C ASP A 372 -29.97 -7.20 -17.29
N ALA A 373 -30.00 -7.57 -18.57
CA ALA A 373 -31.24 -7.82 -19.30
C ALA A 373 -32.07 -9.00 -18.77
N GLN A 374 -31.48 -9.86 -17.93
CA GLN A 374 -32.10 -11.01 -17.29
C GLN A 374 -32.54 -10.71 -15.85
N GLY A 375 -32.27 -9.49 -15.35
CA GLY A 375 -32.60 -9.07 -14.00
C GLY A 375 -31.58 -9.47 -12.93
N ASN A 376 -30.36 -9.89 -13.31
CA ASN A 376 -29.29 -10.20 -12.36
C ASN A 376 -28.40 -9.00 -12.13
N VAL A 377 -27.78 -8.92 -10.94
CA VAL A 377 -26.73 -7.93 -10.66
C VAL A 377 -25.39 -8.50 -11.15
N PRO A 378 -24.73 -7.88 -12.15
CA PRO A 378 -23.51 -8.44 -12.72
C PRO A 378 -22.31 -8.28 -11.77
N THR A 379 -21.50 -9.33 -11.63
CA THR A 379 -20.20 -9.26 -10.96
C THR A 379 -19.18 -8.62 -11.90
N LYS A 380 -18.65 -7.46 -11.53
CA LYS A 380 -17.66 -6.73 -12.33
C LYS A 380 -16.39 -6.49 -11.53
N TRP A 381 -15.23 -6.71 -12.16
CA TRP A 381 -13.91 -6.53 -11.56
C TRP A 381 -13.26 -5.25 -12.05
N LEU A 382 -12.68 -4.48 -11.14
CA LEU A 382 -12.01 -3.21 -11.46
C LEU A 382 -10.64 -3.43 -12.11
N ASP A 383 -9.93 -4.49 -11.69
CA ASP A 383 -8.62 -4.88 -12.17
C ASP A 383 -8.57 -6.40 -12.27
N HIS A 384 -8.02 -6.91 -13.37
CA HIS A 384 -7.91 -8.34 -13.66
C HIS A 384 -6.47 -8.84 -13.54
N GLY A 385 -5.55 -8.03 -13.01
CA GLY A 385 -4.27 -8.50 -12.51
C GLY A 385 -4.41 -9.16 -11.15
N LYS A 386 -3.32 -9.76 -10.65
CA LYS A 386 -3.35 -10.46 -9.36
C LYS A 386 -3.04 -9.52 -8.18
N ASP A 387 -2.50 -8.33 -8.42
CA ASP A 387 -1.92 -7.45 -7.40
C ASP A 387 -2.63 -6.09 -7.30
N HIS A 388 -3.96 -6.11 -7.15
CA HIS A 388 -4.77 -4.91 -6.98
C HIS A 388 -5.85 -5.17 -5.92
N TYR A 389 -5.70 -4.52 -4.76
CA TYR A 389 -6.60 -4.69 -3.63
C TYR A 389 -6.80 -3.40 -2.84
N ALA A 390 -7.72 -3.41 -1.87
CA ALA A 390 -8.00 -2.32 -0.94
C ALA A 390 -8.08 -0.94 -1.64
N THR A 391 -8.72 -0.90 -2.81
CA THR A 391 -8.77 0.33 -3.61
C THR A 391 -9.88 1.23 -3.11
N VAL A 392 -9.48 2.46 -2.78
CA VAL A 392 -10.35 3.52 -2.26
C VAL A 392 -10.00 4.85 -2.93
N SER A 393 -10.84 5.86 -2.78
CA SER A 393 -10.68 7.19 -3.36
C SER A 393 -10.24 8.24 -2.35
N TRP A 394 -9.62 9.32 -2.86
CA TRP A 394 -9.43 10.54 -2.07
C TRP A 394 -10.77 11.24 -1.87
N SER A 395 -11.09 11.57 -0.63
CA SER A 395 -12.11 12.58 -0.34
C SER A 395 -11.61 13.96 -0.79
N ASP A 396 -12.56 14.80 -1.19
CA ASP A 396 -12.33 16.19 -1.56
C ASP A 396 -11.30 16.41 -2.69
N ALA A 397 -11.07 15.40 -3.54
CA ALA A 397 -10.22 15.52 -4.72
C ALA A 397 -10.64 16.73 -5.60
N PRO A 398 -9.66 17.50 -6.12
CA PRO A 398 -9.94 18.73 -6.85
C PRO A 398 -10.66 18.46 -8.18
N ASP A 399 -11.28 19.50 -8.74
CA ASP A 399 -11.92 19.48 -10.06
C ASP A 399 -13.04 18.44 -10.24
N GLY A 400 -13.60 17.93 -9.12
CA GLY A 400 -14.65 16.91 -9.14
C GLY A 400 -14.16 15.56 -9.67
N ARG A 401 -12.84 15.32 -9.62
CA ARG A 401 -12.22 14.05 -9.96
C ARG A 401 -12.62 12.96 -8.98
N ARG A 402 -12.52 11.71 -9.43
CA ARG A 402 -12.57 10.55 -8.57
C ARG A 402 -11.27 9.79 -8.73
N THR A 403 -10.26 10.29 -8.04
CA THR A 403 -8.93 9.70 -7.99
C THR A 403 -8.91 8.58 -6.96
N VAL A 404 -8.42 7.40 -7.34
CA VAL A 404 -8.29 6.21 -6.50
C VAL A 404 -6.84 5.71 -6.49
N ILE A 405 -6.50 4.94 -5.46
CA ILE A 405 -5.27 4.16 -5.41
C ILE A 405 -5.55 2.86 -4.65
N GLY A 406 -4.86 1.79 -5.04
CA GLY A 406 -4.96 0.48 -4.39
C GLY A 406 -3.68 0.08 -3.68
N TRP A 407 -3.76 -0.98 -2.89
CA TRP A 407 -2.62 -1.77 -2.46
C TRP A 407 -2.16 -2.68 -3.60
N MET A 408 -0.91 -2.53 -4.03
CA MET A 408 -0.32 -3.32 -5.11
C MET A 408 0.31 -4.60 -4.55
N SER A 409 -0.54 -5.53 -4.12
CA SER A 409 -0.13 -6.86 -3.65
C SER A 409 -1.32 -7.81 -3.61
N ASN A 410 -1.08 -9.03 -3.09
CA ASN A 410 -2.12 -10.02 -2.87
C ASN A 410 -1.88 -10.80 -1.58
N TRP A 411 -2.93 -10.96 -0.76
CA TRP A 411 -2.85 -11.65 0.52
C TRP A 411 -2.31 -13.08 0.44
N GLN A 412 -2.40 -13.79 -0.70
CA GLN A 412 -1.85 -15.15 -0.86
C GLN A 412 -0.33 -15.22 -0.66
N TYR A 413 0.40 -14.17 -0.99
CA TYR A 413 1.87 -14.18 -1.00
C TYR A 413 2.50 -12.88 -0.52
N ALA A 414 1.70 -11.89 -0.10
CA ALA A 414 2.22 -10.60 0.32
C ALA A 414 3.33 -10.75 1.37
N ALA A 415 3.18 -11.64 2.36
CA ALA A 415 4.17 -11.90 3.41
C ALA A 415 5.46 -12.65 2.98
N GLU A 416 5.55 -13.05 1.72
CA GLU A 416 6.58 -13.93 1.16
C GLU A 416 7.34 -13.31 -0.03
N VAL A 417 6.93 -12.13 -0.51
CA VAL A 417 7.62 -11.45 -1.60
C VAL A 417 9.10 -11.19 -1.24
N PRO A 418 10.02 -11.21 -2.23
CA PRO A 418 11.46 -11.18 -1.99
C PRO A 418 12.02 -9.77 -1.66
N THR A 419 11.32 -9.03 -0.80
CA THR A 419 11.78 -7.78 -0.17
C THR A 419 11.80 -7.96 1.35
N LYS A 420 12.74 -7.27 2.03
CA LYS A 420 12.94 -7.43 3.48
C LYS A 420 12.78 -6.16 4.29
N GLN A 421 13.51 -5.10 3.99
CA GLN A 421 13.50 -3.85 4.77
C GLN A 421 12.19 -3.09 4.61
N PHE A 422 11.56 -3.18 3.43
CA PHE A 422 10.22 -2.69 3.18
C PHE A 422 9.39 -3.81 2.56
N ARG A 423 8.07 -3.65 2.58
CA ARG A 423 7.18 -4.51 1.85
C ARG A 423 5.94 -3.78 1.36
N SER A 424 5.56 -4.16 0.15
CA SER A 424 4.43 -3.63 -0.61
C SER A 424 4.62 -2.21 -1.12
N ALA A 425 3.73 -1.84 -2.03
CA ALA A 425 3.60 -0.52 -2.62
C ALA A 425 2.12 -0.26 -2.90
N ASN A 426 1.78 0.97 -3.22
CA ASN A 426 0.48 1.28 -3.81
C ASN A 426 0.53 1.13 -5.33
N THR A 427 -0.63 0.96 -5.96
CA THR A 427 -0.76 1.05 -7.43
C THR A 427 -0.47 2.47 -7.89
N LEU A 428 -0.44 2.70 -9.20
CA LEU A 428 -0.55 4.05 -9.74
C LEU A 428 -1.87 4.71 -9.29
N PRO A 429 -1.87 6.04 -9.05
CA PRO A 429 -3.09 6.80 -8.90
C PRO A 429 -3.89 6.74 -10.20
N ARG A 430 -5.21 6.55 -10.09
CA ARG A 430 -6.11 6.30 -11.22
C ARG A 430 -7.36 7.18 -11.13
N GLU A 431 -7.83 7.65 -12.27
CA GLU A 431 -9.10 8.35 -12.43
C GLU A 431 -10.20 7.37 -12.83
N MET A 432 -11.34 7.46 -12.15
CA MET A 432 -12.50 6.61 -12.40
C MET A 432 -13.51 7.31 -13.30
N GLN A 433 -14.00 6.59 -14.32
CA GLN A 433 -15.02 7.08 -15.25
C GLN A 433 -15.98 5.95 -15.59
N LEU A 434 -17.24 6.27 -15.91
CA LEU A 434 -18.18 5.27 -16.43
C LEU A 434 -18.22 5.32 -17.95
N PHE A 435 -18.33 4.17 -18.60
CA PHE A 435 -18.61 4.07 -20.02
C PHE A 435 -19.68 3.01 -20.28
N ARG A 436 -20.44 3.18 -21.36
CA ARG A 436 -21.34 2.15 -21.86
C ARG A 436 -20.61 1.30 -22.90
N ASP A 437 -20.68 -0.03 -22.79
CA ASP A 437 -20.10 -0.91 -23.79
C ASP A 437 -21.12 -1.38 -24.84
N THR A 438 -20.65 -2.18 -25.81
CA THR A 438 -21.45 -2.67 -26.94
C THR A 438 -22.56 -3.65 -26.55
N ASP A 439 -22.44 -4.28 -25.39
CA ASP A 439 -23.51 -5.09 -24.76
C ASP A 439 -24.65 -4.23 -24.18
N GLY A 440 -24.47 -2.91 -24.12
CA GLY A 440 -25.42 -1.96 -23.56
C GLY A 440 -25.27 -1.73 -22.05
N GLU A 441 -24.38 -2.44 -21.37
CA GLU A 441 -24.14 -2.27 -19.93
C GLU A 441 -23.17 -1.13 -19.63
N LEU A 442 -23.20 -0.65 -18.38
CA LEU A 442 -22.23 0.31 -17.85
C LEU A 442 -21.05 -0.42 -17.19
N TYR A 443 -19.85 0.13 -17.39
CA TYR A 443 -18.60 -0.35 -16.82
C TYR A 443 -17.79 0.82 -16.29
N VAL A 444 -16.89 0.52 -15.36
CA VAL A 444 -15.89 1.46 -14.87
C VAL A 444 -14.62 1.37 -15.71
N ALA A 445 -14.15 2.50 -16.21
CA ALA A 445 -12.79 2.68 -16.69
C ALA A 445 -11.92 3.24 -15.56
N SER A 446 -10.73 2.67 -15.40
CA SER A 446 -9.70 3.09 -14.45
C SER A 446 -8.47 3.57 -15.22
N VAL A 447 -8.29 4.89 -15.31
CA VAL A 447 -7.32 5.54 -16.19
C VAL A 447 -6.14 6.06 -15.37
N PRO A 448 -4.88 5.88 -15.77
CA PRO A 448 -3.75 6.45 -15.03
C PRO A 448 -3.88 7.96 -14.90
N SER A 449 -3.61 8.48 -13.70
CA SER A 449 -3.69 9.91 -13.39
C SER A 449 -2.86 10.76 -14.38
N PRO A 450 -3.37 11.92 -14.84
CA PRO A 450 -2.65 12.77 -15.80
C PRO A 450 -1.29 13.25 -15.27
N GLU A 451 -1.12 13.38 -13.97
CA GLU A 451 0.14 13.75 -13.32
C GLU A 451 1.28 12.82 -13.75
N LEU A 452 0.99 11.53 -13.99
CA LEU A 452 1.99 10.49 -14.33
C LEU A 452 2.77 10.80 -15.61
N GLU A 453 2.26 11.69 -16.47
CA GLU A 453 3.03 12.16 -17.63
C GLU A 453 4.30 12.92 -17.24
N ALA A 454 4.35 13.52 -16.05
CA ALA A 454 5.53 14.21 -15.52
C ALA A 454 6.72 13.26 -15.26
N LEU A 455 6.46 11.95 -15.11
CA LEU A 455 7.50 10.92 -14.98
C LEU A 455 8.29 10.73 -16.27
N ARG A 456 7.75 11.11 -17.44
CA ARG A 456 8.44 10.97 -18.72
C ARG A 456 9.77 11.74 -18.69
N ALA A 457 10.87 11.00 -18.90
CA ALA A 457 12.21 11.56 -19.04
C ALA A 457 12.50 11.83 -20.52
N SER A 458 13.18 10.90 -21.18
CA SER A 458 13.47 10.96 -22.61
C SER A 458 12.59 10.01 -23.39
N THR A 459 12.19 10.43 -24.59
CA THR A 459 11.55 9.56 -25.58
C THR A 459 12.60 8.59 -26.14
N PHE A 460 12.75 7.44 -25.49
CA PHE A 460 13.69 6.39 -25.87
C PHE A 460 13.40 5.86 -27.28
N ARG A 461 12.12 5.73 -27.61
CA ARG A 461 11.64 5.39 -28.95
C ARG A 461 10.57 6.39 -29.38
N LYS A 462 10.83 7.10 -30.48
CA LYS A 462 9.86 8.01 -31.10
C LYS A 462 8.68 7.24 -31.72
N PRO A 463 7.51 7.89 -31.86
CA PRO A 463 6.35 7.33 -32.55
C PRO A 463 6.74 6.66 -33.87
N SER A 464 6.35 5.41 -34.02
CA SER A 464 6.72 4.60 -35.19
C SER A 464 5.69 3.51 -35.44
N SER A 465 5.54 3.12 -36.70
CA SER A 465 4.68 2.01 -37.09
C SER A 465 5.49 0.82 -37.61
N MET A 466 4.98 -0.38 -37.44
CA MET A 466 5.63 -1.61 -37.90
C MET A 466 4.63 -2.74 -38.15
N SER A 467 4.93 -3.59 -39.13
CA SER A 467 4.17 -4.82 -39.36
C SER A 467 4.73 -5.96 -38.52
N ALA A 468 3.84 -6.68 -37.84
CA ALA A 468 4.12 -7.92 -37.15
C ALA A 468 3.54 -9.10 -37.94
N GLY A 469 4.32 -10.16 -38.07
CA GLY A 469 3.91 -11.43 -38.69
C GLY A 469 4.34 -12.59 -37.81
N THR A 470 4.51 -13.77 -38.40
CA THR A 470 4.93 -14.96 -37.66
C THR A 470 6.35 -14.89 -37.10
N LYS A 471 7.23 -14.07 -37.69
CA LYS A 471 8.56 -13.77 -37.15
C LYS A 471 8.47 -12.64 -36.13
N GLU A 472 9.04 -12.87 -34.95
CA GLU A 472 9.13 -11.86 -33.90
C GLU A 472 9.86 -10.60 -34.37
N ARG A 473 9.27 -9.46 -34.07
CA ARG A 473 9.91 -8.17 -34.23
C ARG A 473 10.44 -7.70 -32.89
N LYS A 474 11.76 -7.63 -32.79
CA LYS A 474 12.45 -7.17 -31.58
C LYS A 474 12.52 -5.65 -31.51
N ILE A 475 12.21 -5.11 -30.34
CA ILE A 475 12.28 -3.70 -29.97
C ILE A 475 13.14 -3.64 -28.69
N ASN A 476 14.13 -2.76 -28.66
CA ASN A 476 14.89 -2.54 -27.44
C ASN A 476 14.06 -1.65 -26.48
N LEU A 477 14.18 -1.92 -25.19
CA LEU A 477 13.67 -1.07 -24.10
C LEU A 477 14.83 -0.30 -23.47
N PRO A 478 14.57 0.81 -22.78
CA PRO A 478 15.61 1.53 -22.05
C PRO A 478 16.24 0.63 -20.98
N THR A 479 17.53 0.85 -20.73
CA THR A 479 18.26 0.23 -19.60
C THR A 479 18.64 1.24 -18.52
N ALA A 480 18.43 2.53 -18.78
CA ALA A 480 18.61 3.59 -17.79
C ALA A 480 17.59 3.45 -16.65
N ASN A 481 17.94 3.93 -15.45
CA ASN A 481 17.09 3.89 -14.25
C ASN A 481 16.52 2.48 -13.98
N ASP A 482 17.35 1.45 -14.09
CA ASP A 482 16.94 0.05 -13.89
C ASP A 482 15.82 -0.42 -14.86
N GLY A 483 15.78 0.15 -16.06
CA GLY A 483 14.88 -0.27 -17.14
C GLY A 483 13.42 0.17 -16.97
N ILE A 484 13.14 1.07 -16.03
CA ILE A 484 11.79 1.62 -15.87
C ILE A 484 11.35 2.40 -17.11
N CYS A 485 10.12 2.15 -17.56
CA CYS A 485 9.59 2.76 -18.77
C CYS A 485 8.07 2.82 -18.82
N GLU A 486 7.58 3.72 -19.68
CA GLU A 486 6.21 3.72 -20.16
C GLU A 486 6.20 3.32 -21.63
N ILE A 487 5.35 2.37 -21.98
CA ILE A 487 5.17 1.87 -23.34
C ILE A 487 3.75 2.21 -23.80
N LEU A 488 3.65 2.97 -24.89
CA LEU A 488 2.40 3.25 -25.59
C LEU A 488 2.40 2.46 -26.90
N LEU A 489 1.34 1.69 -27.14
CA LEU A 489 1.23 0.81 -28.29
C LEU A 489 -0.20 0.77 -28.81
N THR A 490 -0.41 1.01 -30.11
CA THR A 490 -1.69 0.74 -30.77
C THR A 490 -1.54 -0.44 -31.74
N VAL A 491 -2.33 -1.48 -31.51
CA VAL A 491 -2.37 -2.71 -32.29
C VAL A 491 -3.62 -2.75 -33.17
N ASP A 492 -3.41 -2.79 -34.48
CA ASP A 492 -4.39 -3.20 -35.48
C ASP A 492 -4.16 -4.70 -35.76
N PRO A 493 -5.03 -5.60 -35.25
CA PRO A 493 -4.82 -7.04 -35.39
C PRO A 493 -4.97 -7.54 -36.83
N ARG A 494 -5.61 -6.78 -37.74
CA ARG A 494 -5.88 -7.14 -39.14
C ARG A 494 -6.46 -8.55 -39.32
N LYS A 495 -5.61 -9.52 -39.66
CA LYS A 495 -5.98 -10.93 -39.92
C LYS A 495 -5.39 -11.88 -38.88
N ALA A 496 -4.71 -11.36 -37.87
CA ALA A 496 -4.15 -12.18 -36.81
C ALA A 496 -5.28 -12.75 -35.93
N SER A 497 -5.17 -14.01 -35.55
CA SER A 497 -5.96 -14.59 -34.45
C SER A 497 -5.44 -14.10 -33.10
N ASP A 498 -4.11 -13.96 -33.00
CA ASP A 498 -3.44 -13.51 -31.78
C ASP A 498 -2.35 -12.50 -32.10
N VAL A 499 -2.20 -11.52 -31.21
CA VAL A 499 -1.02 -10.66 -31.14
C VAL A 499 -0.32 -10.90 -29.82
N ILE A 500 0.91 -11.40 -29.91
CA ILE A 500 1.74 -11.76 -28.75
C ILE A 500 2.83 -10.70 -28.59
N MET A 501 2.89 -10.14 -27.39
CA MET A 501 3.92 -9.19 -26.96
C MET A 501 4.70 -9.83 -25.81
N THR A 502 6.03 -9.78 -25.82
CA THR A 502 6.85 -10.37 -24.75
C THR A 502 7.87 -9.34 -24.28
N LEU A 503 7.86 -9.00 -22.99
CA LEU A 503 8.93 -8.22 -22.36
C LEU A 503 9.94 -9.20 -21.77
N ALA A 504 11.22 -9.09 -22.15
CA ALA A 504 12.24 -10.06 -21.79
C ALA A 504 13.58 -9.40 -21.44
N ASN A 505 14.38 -10.09 -20.64
CA ASN A 505 15.76 -9.71 -20.33
C ASN A 505 16.78 -10.73 -20.87
N ASN A 506 18.07 -10.45 -20.67
CA ASN A 506 19.16 -11.31 -21.16
C ASN A 506 19.36 -12.59 -20.33
N ALA A 507 18.70 -12.71 -19.17
CA ALA A 507 18.69 -13.92 -18.36
C ALA A 507 17.63 -14.94 -18.82
N GLY A 508 16.84 -14.61 -19.85
CA GLY A 508 15.78 -15.47 -20.38
C GLY A 508 14.45 -15.34 -19.63
N GLU A 509 14.37 -14.44 -18.66
CA GLU A 509 13.15 -14.14 -17.92
C GLU A 509 12.27 -13.20 -18.74
N HIS A 510 10.95 -13.42 -18.67
CA HIS A 510 9.99 -12.69 -19.46
C HIS A 510 8.58 -12.72 -18.89
N VAL A 511 7.78 -11.72 -19.28
CA VAL A 511 6.33 -11.76 -19.25
C VAL A 511 5.79 -11.82 -20.67
N THR A 512 4.70 -12.57 -20.87
CA THR A 512 4.02 -12.65 -22.17
C THR A 512 2.62 -12.07 -22.05
N ILE A 513 2.28 -11.18 -22.98
CA ILE A 513 0.98 -10.55 -23.10
C ILE A 513 0.38 -11.01 -24.43
N THR A 514 -0.76 -11.69 -24.38
CA THR A 514 -1.43 -12.25 -25.58
C THR A 514 -2.79 -11.60 -25.73
N TYR A 515 -3.00 -10.90 -26.85
CA TYR A 515 -4.32 -10.44 -27.27
C TYR A 515 -4.94 -11.47 -28.20
N ASP A 516 -5.98 -12.15 -27.72
CA ASP A 516 -6.85 -13.03 -28.50
C ASP A 516 -7.93 -12.17 -29.16
N VAL A 517 -7.89 -12.10 -30.49
CA VAL A 517 -8.72 -11.20 -31.29
C VAL A 517 -10.16 -11.72 -31.38
N ASP A 518 -10.35 -13.03 -31.47
CA ASP A 518 -11.69 -13.62 -31.60
C ASP A 518 -12.41 -13.62 -30.25
N ALA A 519 -11.70 -13.95 -29.17
CA ALA A 519 -12.24 -13.93 -27.81
C ALA A 519 -12.34 -12.51 -27.23
N GLN A 520 -11.69 -11.51 -27.83
CA GLN A 520 -11.53 -10.17 -27.29
C GLN A 520 -10.98 -10.20 -25.85
N THR A 521 -9.89 -10.94 -25.62
CA THR A 521 -9.26 -11.03 -24.30
C THR A 521 -7.78 -10.71 -24.35
N LEU A 522 -7.27 -10.19 -23.23
CA LEU A 522 -5.85 -9.94 -23.03
C LEU A 522 -5.36 -10.78 -21.85
N ALA A 523 -4.42 -11.67 -22.11
CA ALA A 523 -3.80 -12.52 -21.09
C ALA A 523 -2.41 -11.99 -20.72
N PHE A 524 -2.05 -12.02 -19.43
CA PHE A 524 -0.73 -11.69 -18.89
C PHE A 524 -0.13 -12.90 -18.18
N ASP A 525 0.92 -13.49 -18.75
CA ASP A 525 1.64 -14.64 -18.21
C ASP A 525 2.94 -14.21 -17.54
N ARG A 526 3.00 -14.36 -16.22
CA ARG A 526 4.19 -14.06 -15.41
C ARG A 526 4.93 -15.29 -14.90
N ARG A 527 4.61 -16.50 -15.35
CA ARG A 527 5.22 -17.73 -14.82
C ARG A 527 6.73 -17.82 -15.02
N LYS A 528 7.29 -16.99 -15.91
CA LYS A 528 8.73 -16.88 -16.19
C LYS A 528 9.28 -15.47 -15.96
N SER A 529 8.61 -14.66 -15.13
CA SER A 529 8.95 -13.25 -14.93
C SER A 529 10.25 -13.01 -14.16
N GLY A 530 10.87 -14.04 -13.60
CA GLY A 530 12.07 -13.95 -12.76
C GLY A 530 11.95 -14.85 -11.54
N VAL A 531 12.24 -14.31 -10.36
CA VAL A 531 12.02 -15.01 -9.09
C VAL A 531 10.52 -15.21 -8.88
N THR A 532 10.09 -16.46 -8.71
CA THR A 532 8.67 -16.84 -8.61
C THR A 532 8.42 -17.95 -7.61
N ASP A 533 9.47 -18.56 -7.07
CA ASP A 533 9.44 -19.76 -6.23
C ASP A 533 9.20 -19.49 -4.74
N PHE A 534 9.10 -18.21 -4.35
CA PHE A 534 8.76 -17.82 -2.98
C PHE A 534 7.32 -18.17 -2.60
N SER A 535 6.43 -18.35 -3.57
CA SER A 535 5.05 -18.81 -3.34
C SER A 535 4.52 -19.61 -4.53
N GLN A 536 3.78 -20.69 -4.27
CA GLN A 536 3.15 -21.51 -5.32
C GLN A 536 2.03 -20.75 -6.06
N ASP A 537 1.44 -19.75 -5.42
CA ASP A 537 0.35 -18.94 -5.98
C ASP A 537 0.85 -17.78 -6.85
N PHE A 538 2.14 -17.46 -6.80
CA PHE A 538 2.69 -16.33 -7.56
C PHE A 538 2.71 -16.58 -9.08
N PRO A 539 3.31 -17.66 -9.62
CA PRO A 539 3.36 -17.88 -11.06
C PRO A 539 1.96 -18.15 -11.64
N ALA A 540 1.40 -17.15 -12.33
CA ALA A 540 0.03 -17.18 -12.83
C ALA A 540 -0.09 -16.63 -14.26
N VAL A 541 -1.21 -16.99 -14.92
CA VAL A 541 -1.72 -16.30 -16.11
C VAL A 541 -3.02 -15.62 -15.70
N THR A 542 -3.06 -14.30 -15.82
CA THR A 542 -4.27 -13.50 -15.58
C THR A 542 -4.88 -13.09 -16.92
N VAL A 543 -6.19 -12.86 -16.97
CA VAL A 543 -6.92 -12.59 -18.23
C VAL A 543 -7.99 -11.52 -18.01
N THR A 544 -8.10 -10.58 -18.93
CA THR A 544 -9.11 -9.51 -18.88
C THR A 544 -9.87 -9.44 -20.21
N PRO A 545 -11.21 -9.19 -20.20
CA PRO A 545 -11.93 -8.85 -21.43
C PRO A 545 -11.43 -7.51 -21.97
N VAL A 546 -11.39 -7.36 -23.29
CA VAL A 546 -11.01 -6.13 -23.98
C VAL A 546 -12.26 -5.46 -24.50
N HIS A 547 -12.55 -4.28 -23.98
CA HIS A 547 -13.65 -3.45 -24.45
C HIS A 547 -13.15 -2.51 -25.57
N SER A 548 -13.23 -2.97 -26.83
CA SER A 548 -12.84 -2.18 -28.02
C SER A 548 -14.06 -1.79 -28.85
N ARG A 549 -14.10 -0.53 -29.32
CA ARG A 549 -15.17 -0.02 -30.20
C ARG A 549 -14.78 0.03 -31.68
N ASP A 550 -13.49 0.10 -31.98
CA ASP A 550 -12.95 0.28 -33.33
C ASP A 550 -12.11 -0.92 -33.81
N GLY A 551 -12.07 -2.00 -33.01
CA GLY A 551 -11.28 -3.20 -33.28
C GLY A 551 -9.78 -3.02 -33.02
N LEU A 552 -9.35 -1.86 -32.54
CA LEU A 552 -7.97 -1.60 -32.15
C LEU A 552 -7.77 -1.95 -30.67
N LEU A 553 -6.55 -2.36 -30.34
CA LEU A 553 -6.08 -2.48 -28.97
C LEU A 553 -5.06 -1.38 -28.70
N ASN A 554 -5.42 -0.41 -27.88
CA ASN A 554 -4.54 0.64 -27.39
C ASN A 554 -4.02 0.22 -26.00
N LEU A 555 -2.71 0.04 -25.85
CA LEU A 555 -2.07 -0.29 -24.59
C LEU A 555 -1.21 0.87 -24.10
N ARG A 556 -1.37 1.18 -22.81
CA ARG A 556 -0.44 1.98 -22.02
C ARG A 556 0.07 1.09 -20.89
N MET A 557 1.37 0.81 -20.88
CA MET A 557 2.01 -0.04 -19.87
C MET A 557 3.05 0.77 -19.10
N PHE A 558 3.04 0.64 -17.78
CA PHE A 558 4.09 1.14 -16.89
C PHE A 558 4.88 -0.04 -16.36
N VAL A 559 6.19 -0.03 -16.60
CA VAL A 559 7.14 -1.03 -16.12
C VAL A 559 7.99 -0.39 -15.04
N ASP A 560 7.84 -0.87 -13.80
CA ASP A 560 8.71 -0.52 -12.67
C ASP A 560 9.65 -1.70 -12.35
N ARG A 561 10.52 -1.56 -11.34
CA ARG A 561 11.50 -2.58 -10.92
C ARG A 561 10.86 -3.92 -10.56
N ALA A 562 9.63 -3.91 -10.06
CA ALA A 562 8.95 -5.10 -9.58
C ALA A 562 7.44 -5.13 -9.87
N SER A 563 6.97 -4.31 -10.81
CA SER A 563 5.56 -4.30 -11.20
C SER A 563 5.39 -3.94 -12.67
N ILE A 564 4.28 -4.41 -13.24
CA ILE A 564 3.78 -3.98 -14.54
C ILE A 564 2.29 -3.69 -14.38
N GLU A 565 1.92 -2.43 -14.63
CA GLU A 565 0.52 -2.01 -14.75
C GLU A 565 0.17 -1.76 -16.22
N LEU A 566 -0.85 -2.46 -16.70
CA LEU A 566 -1.32 -2.40 -18.09
C LEU A 566 -2.72 -1.81 -18.12
N PHE A 567 -2.91 -0.81 -18.98
CA PHE A 567 -4.18 -0.13 -19.22
C PHE A 567 -4.53 -0.23 -20.71
N ALA A 568 -5.60 -0.94 -21.02
CA ALA A 568 -6.09 -1.11 -22.37
C ALA A 568 -7.26 -0.14 -22.66
N ASN A 569 -7.28 0.40 -23.88
CA ASN A 569 -8.36 1.22 -24.45
C ASN A 569 -8.81 2.36 -23.54
N GLY A 570 -7.84 3.08 -22.96
CA GLY A 570 -8.12 4.17 -22.04
C GLY A 570 -8.65 3.69 -20.69
N GLY A 571 -8.09 2.62 -20.14
CA GLY A 571 -8.42 2.11 -18.80
C GLY A 571 -9.70 1.28 -18.72
N ARG A 572 -10.30 0.91 -19.86
CA ARG A 572 -11.50 0.07 -19.90
C ARG A 572 -11.23 -1.39 -19.52
N ALA A 573 -9.98 -1.82 -19.66
CA ALA A 573 -9.49 -3.07 -19.09
C ALA A 573 -8.11 -2.81 -18.49
N VAL A 574 -7.90 -3.31 -17.27
CA VAL A 574 -6.72 -3.02 -16.46
C VAL A 574 -6.17 -4.29 -15.84
N MET A 575 -4.84 -4.40 -15.79
CA MET A 575 -4.15 -5.50 -15.14
C MET A 575 -2.94 -4.98 -14.36
N THR A 576 -2.93 -5.21 -13.04
CA THR A 576 -1.80 -4.93 -12.15
C THR A 576 -1.12 -6.23 -11.73
N ASN A 577 0.16 -6.40 -12.08
CA ASN A 577 0.90 -7.59 -11.70
C ASN A 577 2.29 -7.24 -11.17
N LEU A 578 2.62 -7.74 -9.99
CA LEU A 578 3.98 -7.81 -9.49
C LEU A 578 4.79 -8.80 -10.33
N VAL A 579 6.08 -8.48 -10.49
CA VAL A 579 7.12 -9.29 -11.14
C VAL A 579 8.42 -9.12 -10.37
N PHE A 580 9.30 -10.13 -10.35
CA PHE A 580 10.58 -10.03 -9.64
C PHE A 580 11.76 -10.44 -10.53
N PRO A 581 12.04 -9.70 -11.61
CA PRO A 581 13.08 -10.06 -12.57
C PRO A 581 14.48 -9.97 -11.93
N THR A 582 15.36 -10.91 -12.24
CA THR A 582 16.74 -10.85 -11.74
C THR A 582 17.56 -9.75 -12.41
N SER A 583 17.17 -9.31 -13.60
CA SER A 583 17.69 -8.12 -14.29
C SER A 583 16.57 -7.39 -15.04
N PRO A 584 16.64 -6.06 -15.25
CA PRO A 584 15.59 -5.33 -15.94
C PRO A 584 15.23 -5.93 -17.31
N TYR A 585 13.93 -5.93 -17.66
CA TYR A 585 13.51 -6.26 -19.02
C TYR A 585 14.09 -5.24 -19.99
N SER A 586 14.83 -5.72 -20.99
CA SER A 586 15.60 -4.87 -21.89
C SER A 586 15.09 -4.92 -23.33
N THR A 587 14.09 -5.76 -23.59
CA THR A 587 13.54 -5.97 -24.92
C THR A 587 12.04 -6.24 -24.87
N MET A 588 11.33 -5.77 -25.88
CA MET A 588 9.97 -6.18 -26.21
C MET A 588 9.99 -6.89 -27.57
N THR A 589 9.30 -8.02 -27.71
CA THR A 589 9.01 -8.61 -29.03
C THR A 589 7.54 -8.50 -29.34
N VAL A 590 7.20 -8.43 -30.63
CA VAL A 590 5.83 -8.49 -31.13
C VAL A 590 5.73 -9.53 -32.24
N LYS A 591 4.73 -10.40 -32.16
CA LYS A 591 4.44 -11.46 -33.13
C LYS A 591 2.94 -11.54 -33.38
N ALA A 592 2.56 -11.88 -34.61
CA ALA A 592 1.19 -12.20 -34.99
C ALA A 592 1.05 -13.69 -35.33
N VAL A 593 -0.03 -14.30 -34.87
CA VAL A 593 -0.43 -15.69 -35.18
C VAL A 593 -1.67 -15.67 -36.07
N GLY A 594 -1.85 -16.69 -36.92
CA GLY A 594 -3.02 -16.77 -37.81
C GLY A 594 -3.04 -15.77 -38.98
N GLY A 595 -2.14 -14.79 -39.01
CA GLY A 595 -2.08 -13.78 -40.06
C GLY A 595 -0.97 -12.75 -39.84
N ASN A 596 -1.31 -11.48 -40.03
CA ASN A 596 -0.44 -10.34 -39.76
C ASN A 596 -1.18 -9.32 -38.90
N ALA A 597 -0.43 -8.51 -38.17
CA ALA A 597 -0.92 -7.36 -37.43
C ALA A 597 -0.08 -6.12 -37.79
N ARG A 598 -0.60 -4.94 -37.49
CA ARG A 598 0.15 -3.69 -37.56
C ARG A 598 0.17 -3.03 -36.20
N ILE A 599 1.37 -2.68 -35.77
CA ILE A 599 1.56 -1.69 -34.73
C ILE A 599 1.51 -0.33 -35.41
N SER A 600 0.40 0.38 -35.26
CA SER A 600 0.18 1.67 -35.94
C SER A 600 0.91 2.81 -35.24
N ASP A 601 1.03 2.73 -33.92
CA ASP A 601 1.88 3.60 -33.12
C ASP A 601 2.59 2.81 -32.02
N LEU A 602 3.86 3.16 -31.80
CA LEU A 602 4.70 2.63 -30.74
C LEU A 602 5.63 3.74 -30.28
N THR A 603 5.44 4.13 -29.03
CA THR A 603 6.26 5.11 -28.33
C THR A 603 6.75 4.51 -27.01
N VAL A 604 8.03 4.69 -26.70
CA VAL A 604 8.60 4.27 -25.41
C VAL A 604 9.28 5.45 -24.75
N TYR A 605 8.85 5.76 -23.53
CA TYR A 605 9.48 6.75 -22.68
C TYR A 605 10.32 6.03 -21.62
N SER A 606 11.57 6.48 -21.45
CA SER A 606 12.25 6.28 -20.18
C SER A 606 11.55 7.10 -19.10
N LEU A 607 11.49 6.59 -17.87
CA LEU A 607 10.89 7.30 -16.75
C LEU A 607 11.96 7.80 -15.77
N LYS A 608 11.64 8.87 -15.04
CA LYS A 608 12.42 9.36 -13.91
C LYS A 608 12.00 8.61 -12.65
N PRO A 609 12.94 8.13 -11.83
CA PRO A 609 12.59 7.71 -10.48
C PRO A 609 12.14 8.93 -9.66
N THR A 610 11.21 8.72 -8.73
CA THR A 610 10.85 9.68 -7.69
C THR A 610 11.82 9.54 -6.52
N ALA A 611 11.92 10.61 -5.71
CA ALA A 611 12.60 10.48 -4.43
C ALA A 611 11.82 9.51 -3.53
N LEU A 612 12.56 8.81 -2.67
CA LEU A 612 12.02 8.08 -1.53
C LEU A 612 12.04 8.98 -0.30
#